data_AF-A0A081CGA2-F1
#
_entry.id   AF-A0A081CGA2-F1
#
_cell.length_a   1.000
_cell.length_b   1.000
_cell.length_c   1.000
_cell.angle_alpha   90.00
_cell.angle_beta   90.00
_cell.angle_gamma   90.00
#
_symmetry.space_group_name_H-M   'P 1'
#
loop_
_entity.id
_entity.type
_entity.pdbx_description
1 polymer ?
#
loop_
_entity_poly.entity_id
_entity_poly.type
_entity_poly.pdbx_seq_one_letter_code
_entity_poly.pdbx_strand_id
1 'polypeptide(L)'
;MAANRSLSHAMRPLAHTPSASTSKQALSRATRPAHARAASTTVAAAAPATEAAPVSSTSYVHDPTPNAHLPRLARAEPELFAAVRPPPLSAFAALTARLGLLPSSLDVEARERRIRLVHQACTHPSFQALVDKINAAAHLQLEPSAAASGLAKKHGATALDAAQFLAVPSSGAVDHHAALATVGNSLLGMLATEHLHLRFPNLPTRVLKAAVSAYVGPVTLADVAAELGLAGQGILRWNKEARIPTSTNLVHKRNGRGAAPKRSASSDASSSSAGPMRALLSKDVAADAMRALVAVVFQEHGLAGARTFVTNHFLHRQLNLAPLLKFNNPKLALASTCAKYNKPAPQSRMIAESGRLSISPVFVVGVYSGATKIGEASGSSIRMAEFRAAEDALRRLYLAETPLGDFDLPSVTLDASFPGLTGSNAQASYNPQPLGQAEVLPAAGKNC
;
A
#
# COMPACT_ATOMS: atom_id res chain seq x y z
N MET A 1 -40.08 -35.63 -22.95
CA MET A 1 -39.04 -35.18 -23.90
C MET A 1 -38.18 -34.12 -23.19
N ALA A 2 -37.32 -34.45 -22.22
CA ALA A 2 -36.04 -35.14 -22.34
C ALA A 2 -35.10 -34.48 -23.36
N ALA A 3 -34.33 -33.48 -22.90
CA ALA A 3 -33.10 -33.03 -23.55
C ALA A 3 -32.05 -32.76 -22.47
N ASN A 4 -31.43 -33.85 -22.02
CA ASN A 4 -30.14 -33.83 -21.34
C ASN A 4 -29.09 -33.27 -22.32
N ARG A 5 -28.36 -32.22 -21.94
CA ARG A 5 -27.05 -31.93 -22.51
C ARG A 5 -26.03 -31.76 -21.40
N SER A 6 -25.25 -32.82 -21.23
CA SER A 6 -23.99 -32.89 -20.49
C SER A 6 -22.93 -32.01 -21.16
N LEU A 7 -22.28 -31.14 -20.40
CA LEU A 7 -21.00 -30.57 -20.77
C LEU A 7 -19.93 -31.10 -19.83
N SER A 8 -19.37 -32.23 -20.23
CA SER A 8 -18.13 -32.80 -19.72
C SER A 8 -16.95 -32.00 -20.26
N HIS A 9 -16.23 -31.27 -19.39
CA HIS A 9 -14.89 -30.78 -19.74
C HIS A 9 -13.84 -31.78 -19.23
N ALA A 10 -13.17 -32.42 -20.19
CA ALA A 10 -12.13 -33.40 -19.98
C ALA A 10 -10.84 -32.73 -19.47
N MET A 11 -10.40 -33.14 -18.29
CA MET A 11 -9.05 -32.89 -17.76
C MET A 11 -8.10 -33.96 -18.36
N ARG A 12 -7.07 -33.50 -19.09
CA ARG A 12 -5.99 -34.35 -19.63
C ARG A 12 -4.99 -34.70 -18.52
N PRO A 13 -4.50 -35.94 -18.41
CA PRO A 13 -3.50 -36.32 -17.41
C PRO A 13 -2.07 -35.99 -17.88
N LEU A 14 -1.27 -35.46 -16.94
CA LEU A 14 0.16 -35.24 -17.05
C LEU A 14 0.91 -36.57 -16.98
N ALA A 15 1.79 -36.83 -17.95
CA ALA A 15 2.70 -37.97 -17.95
C ALA A 15 3.96 -37.66 -17.12
N HIS A 16 4.30 -38.59 -16.23
CA HIS A 16 5.56 -38.65 -15.47
C HIS A 16 6.60 -39.43 -16.25
N THR A 17 7.86 -38.97 -16.23
CA THR A 17 9.05 -39.83 -16.23
C THR A 17 10.12 -39.26 -15.28
N PRO A 18 10.95 -40.11 -14.64
CA PRO A 18 11.79 -39.72 -13.49
C PRO A 18 13.27 -39.54 -13.86
N SER A 19 13.99 -38.68 -13.13
CA SER A 19 15.45 -38.80 -13.02
C SER A 19 15.93 -38.29 -11.66
N ALA A 20 16.46 -39.21 -10.87
CA ALA A 20 17.21 -38.95 -9.66
C ALA A 20 18.71 -38.88 -10.00
N SER A 21 19.44 -37.92 -9.41
CA SER A 21 20.84 -38.13 -9.06
C SER A 21 21.29 -37.17 -7.96
N THR A 22 21.72 -37.79 -6.87
CA THR A 22 22.30 -37.25 -5.66
C THR A 22 23.76 -36.87 -5.87
N SER A 23 24.23 -35.74 -5.33
CA SER A 23 25.60 -35.66 -4.80
C SER A 23 25.76 -34.48 -3.84
N LYS A 24 26.04 -34.80 -2.58
CA LYS A 24 26.56 -33.90 -1.55
C LYS A 24 28.05 -33.66 -1.82
N GLN A 25 28.54 -32.44 -1.65
CA GLN A 25 29.87 -32.20 -1.07
C GLN A 25 30.00 -30.76 -0.56
N ALA A 26 30.71 -30.64 0.55
CA ALA A 26 30.85 -29.46 1.38
C ALA A 26 32.27 -28.85 1.27
N LEU A 27 32.42 -27.65 1.82
CA LEU A 27 33.64 -26.96 2.29
C LEU A 27 34.54 -26.32 1.22
N SER A 28 34.65 -24.98 1.21
CA SER A 28 35.67 -24.27 2.00
C SER A 28 35.68 -22.76 1.71
N ARG A 29 36.27 -22.02 2.66
CA ARG A 29 36.30 -20.58 2.85
C ARG A 29 37.71 -20.07 2.51
N ALA A 30 37.85 -19.01 1.71
CA ALA A 30 39.07 -18.20 1.59
C ALA A 30 38.74 -16.88 0.83
N THR A 31 38.59 -15.74 1.51
CA THR A 31 39.60 -14.67 1.70
C THR A 31 40.00 -13.89 0.44
N ARG A 32 39.63 -12.59 0.44
CA ARG A 32 40.14 -11.52 -0.43
C ARG A 32 41.67 -11.39 -0.32
N PRO A 33 42.32 -10.77 -1.32
CA PRO A 33 43.16 -9.63 -0.98
C PRO A 33 42.94 -8.41 -1.87
N ALA A 34 43.19 -7.25 -1.25
CA ALA A 34 43.31 -5.94 -1.88
C ALA A 34 44.73 -5.74 -2.41
N HIS A 35 44.87 -5.06 -3.55
CA HIS A 35 46.15 -4.50 -3.98
C HIS A 35 46.00 -3.01 -4.28
N ALA A 36 46.75 -2.23 -3.51
CA ALA A 36 47.11 -0.84 -3.74
C ALA A 36 48.53 -0.76 -4.31
N ARG A 37 48.83 0.35 -5.02
CA ARG A 37 50.09 0.88 -5.59
C ARG A 37 49.98 1.05 -7.10
N ALA A 38 50.57 2.05 -7.74
CA ALA A 38 51.23 3.28 -7.34
C ALA A 38 51.41 4.11 -8.63
N ALA A 39 51.45 5.43 -8.50
CA ALA A 39 51.79 6.35 -9.58
C ALA A 39 53.27 6.19 -9.99
N SER A 40 53.54 6.30 -11.29
CA SER A 40 54.88 6.63 -11.80
C SER A 40 54.78 7.55 -13.01
N THR A 41 55.53 8.64 -12.87
CA THR A 41 55.77 9.77 -13.76
C THR A 41 56.54 9.38 -15.01
N THR A 42 56.25 10.02 -16.14
CA THR A 42 57.18 10.13 -17.26
C THR A 42 57.47 11.60 -17.56
N VAL A 43 58.76 11.87 -17.74
CA VAL A 43 59.41 13.16 -17.98
C VAL A 43 59.93 13.15 -19.41
N ALA A 44 59.65 14.20 -20.18
CA ALA A 44 60.36 14.64 -21.39
C ALA A 44 59.69 15.94 -21.87
N ALA A 45 60.33 16.98 -22.40
CA ALA A 45 61.70 17.45 -22.52
C ALA A 45 61.59 18.95 -22.90
N ALA A 46 62.61 19.75 -22.60
CA ALA A 46 62.60 21.23 -22.72
C ALA A 46 63.09 21.76 -24.07
N ALA A 47 62.55 22.91 -24.53
CA ALA A 47 63.23 24.10 -25.12
C ALA A 47 62.25 24.99 -25.93
N PRO A 48 62.56 26.29 -26.22
CA PRO A 48 63.26 27.30 -25.43
C PRO A 48 62.42 28.59 -25.23
N ALA A 49 62.92 29.47 -24.37
CA ALA A 49 62.30 30.70 -23.91
C ALA A 49 62.29 31.84 -24.95
N THR A 50 61.24 32.66 -24.92
CA THR A 50 61.24 34.02 -25.49
C THR A 50 60.63 34.98 -24.48
N GLU A 51 61.49 35.89 -24.01
CA GLU A 51 61.29 37.20 -23.38
C GLU A 51 60.22 37.41 -22.30
N ALA A 52 60.71 37.75 -21.11
CA ALA A 52 59.95 38.24 -19.96
C ALA A 52 59.67 39.75 -20.06
N ALA A 53 58.42 40.13 -19.82
CA ALA A 53 58.03 41.49 -19.43
C ALA A 53 57.65 41.50 -17.93
N PRO A 54 58.01 42.54 -17.15
CA PRO A 54 57.97 42.47 -15.70
C PRO A 54 56.67 43.08 -15.10
N VAL A 55 56.23 42.45 -14.01
CA VAL A 55 55.36 42.95 -12.93
C VAL A 55 54.01 43.57 -13.29
N SER A 56 52.95 42.84 -12.94
CA SER A 56 51.86 43.42 -12.14
C SER A 56 51.38 42.34 -11.18
N SER A 57 51.72 42.51 -9.91
CA SER A 57 51.13 41.78 -8.80
C SER A 57 49.65 42.15 -8.69
N THR A 58 48.80 41.53 -9.49
CA THR A 58 47.38 41.44 -9.12
C THR A 58 47.30 40.41 -8.01
N SER A 59 47.19 40.93 -6.78
CA SER A 59 46.70 40.17 -5.64
C SER A 59 45.54 39.29 -6.11
N TYR A 60 45.62 38.00 -5.85
CA TYR A 60 44.45 37.16 -5.84
C TYR A 60 43.57 37.69 -4.71
N VAL A 61 42.72 38.66 -5.02
CA VAL A 61 41.60 39.03 -4.16
C VAL A 61 40.78 37.75 -4.11
N HIS A 62 40.68 37.17 -2.91
CA HIS A 62 39.63 36.22 -2.60
C HIS A 62 38.31 36.88 -3.04
N ASP A 63 37.83 36.56 -4.23
CA ASP A 63 36.43 36.79 -4.54
C ASP A 63 35.68 35.90 -3.55
N PRO A 64 34.91 36.48 -2.61
CA PRO A 64 34.07 35.66 -1.77
C PRO A 64 33.06 35.03 -2.73
N THR A 65 33.04 33.70 -2.79
CA THR A 65 31.92 32.90 -3.30
C THR A 65 30.60 33.69 -3.21
N PRO A 66 29.80 33.80 -4.29
CA PRO A 66 28.61 34.63 -4.24
C PRO A 66 27.74 34.17 -3.06
N ASN A 67 27.59 35.05 -2.06
CA ASN A 67 26.79 34.82 -0.87
C ASN A 67 25.32 34.71 -1.27
N ALA A 68 24.88 33.52 -1.69
CA ALA A 68 23.50 33.10 -1.56
C ALA A 68 23.23 32.96 -0.05
N HIS A 69 23.03 34.10 0.61
CA HIS A 69 22.69 34.18 2.01
C HIS A 69 21.44 33.33 2.27
N LEU A 70 21.64 32.15 2.87
CA LEU A 70 20.55 31.30 3.36
C LEU A 70 19.56 32.14 4.15
N PRO A 71 18.23 31.93 4.00
CA PRO A 71 17.21 32.65 4.74
C PRO A 71 17.49 32.61 6.25
N ARG A 72 17.07 33.63 7.00
CA ARG A 72 17.27 33.66 8.46
C ARG A 72 16.69 32.41 9.13
N LEU A 73 15.54 31.94 8.64
CA LEU A 73 14.92 30.67 9.05
C LEU A 73 15.86 29.48 8.93
N ALA A 74 16.59 29.36 7.81
CA ALA A 74 17.55 28.29 7.57
C ALA A 74 18.77 28.34 8.51
N ARG A 75 19.09 29.52 9.06
CA ARG A 75 20.20 29.70 10.01
C ARG A 75 19.76 29.48 11.45
N ALA A 76 18.58 29.96 11.82
CA ALA A 76 18.06 29.83 13.18
C ALA A 76 17.54 28.42 13.45
N GLU A 77 16.73 27.86 12.54
CA GLU A 77 16.09 26.55 12.70
C GLU A 77 16.20 25.74 11.39
N PRO A 78 17.34 25.06 11.16
CA PRO A 78 17.58 24.34 9.91
C PRO A 78 16.59 23.19 9.68
N GLU A 79 16.12 22.53 10.74
CA GLU A 79 15.17 21.42 10.63
C GLU A 79 13.77 21.89 10.21
N LEU A 80 13.31 23.01 10.80
CA LEU A 80 12.04 23.63 10.44
C LEU A 80 12.11 24.17 9.00
N PHE A 81 13.21 24.80 8.62
CA PHE A 81 13.43 25.23 7.24
C PHE A 81 13.38 24.07 6.24
N ALA A 82 14.02 22.93 6.57
CA ALA A 82 13.98 21.74 5.74
C ALA A 82 12.56 21.16 5.59
N ALA A 83 11.73 21.26 6.63
CA ALA A 83 10.35 20.78 6.61
C ALA A 83 9.39 21.69 5.82
N VAL A 84 9.61 23.01 5.84
CA VAL A 84 8.72 24.00 5.23
C VAL A 84 9.19 24.48 3.84
N ARG A 85 10.37 24.04 3.40
CA ARG A 85 10.92 24.36 2.08
C ARG A 85 9.86 24.19 0.97
N PRO A 86 9.63 25.22 0.13
CA PRO A 86 8.64 25.13 -0.92
C PRO A 86 9.07 24.05 -1.93
N PRO A 87 8.18 23.12 -2.28
CA PRO A 87 8.52 22.06 -3.20
C PRO A 87 8.58 22.57 -4.64
N PRO A 88 9.43 21.96 -5.49
CA PRO A 88 9.50 22.32 -6.90
C PRO A 88 8.23 21.87 -7.63
N LEU A 89 7.70 22.74 -8.49
CA LEU A 89 6.50 22.45 -9.29
C LEU A 89 6.72 21.24 -10.20
N SER A 90 7.93 21.04 -10.72
CA SER A 90 8.29 19.91 -11.59
C SER A 90 8.06 18.55 -10.95
N ALA A 91 8.33 18.39 -9.64
CA ALA A 91 8.11 17.14 -8.93
C ALA A 91 6.61 16.81 -8.84
N PHE A 92 5.79 17.81 -8.54
CA PHE A 92 4.33 17.67 -8.48
C PHE A 92 3.69 17.52 -9.86
N ALA A 93 4.22 18.18 -10.89
CA ALA A 93 3.83 17.96 -12.28
C ALA A 93 4.14 16.54 -12.75
N ALA A 94 5.29 15.98 -12.35
CA ALA A 94 5.64 14.59 -12.66
C ALA A 94 4.78 13.58 -11.88
N LEU A 95 4.43 13.88 -10.62
CA LEU A 95 3.56 13.03 -9.81
C LEU A 95 2.13 13.01 -10.35
N THR A 96 1.57 14.19 -10.65
CA THR A 96 0.23 14.34 -11.25
C THR A 96 0.13 13.64 -12.61
N ALA A 97 1.17 13.73 -13.45
CA ALA A 97 1.23 12.99 -14.70
C ALA A 97 1.24 11.46 -14.49
N ARG A 98 1.99 10.96 -13.50
CA ARG A 98 2.02 9.53 -13.14
C ARG A 98 0.68 9.00 -12.62
N LEU A 99 -0.13 9.85 -11.99
CA LEU A 99 -1.50 9.53 -11.58
C LEU A 99 -2.50 9.57 -12.76
N GLY A 100 -2.05 9.89 -13.98
CA GLY A 100 -2.91 10.03 -15.15
C GLY A 100 -3.75 11.31 -15.15
N LEU A 101 -3.48 12.28 -14.26
CA LEU A 101 -4.29 13.49 -14.10
C LEU A 101 -3.97 14.58 -15.12
N LEU A 102 -2.91 14.44 -15.94
CA LEU A 102 -2.50 15.45 -16.92
C LEU A 102 -2.53 14.91 -18.35
N PRO A 103 -3.71 14.87 -19.00
CA PRO A 103 -3.77 14.57 -20.43
C PRO A 103 -3.13 15.70 -21.24
N SER A 104 -2.66 15.39 -22.45
CA SER A 104 -1.98 16.36 -23.33
C SER A 104 -2.88 17.49 -23.83
N SER A 105 -4.19 17.29 -23.86
CA SER A 105 -5.19 18.26 -24.31
C SER A 105 -5.69 19.23 -23.22
N LEU A 106 -5.04 19.25 -22.06
CA LEU A 106 -5.52 20.01 -20.90
C LEU A 106 -5.13 21.48 -20.96
N ASP A 107 -6.08 22.36 -20.63
CA ASP A 107 -5.84 23.79 -20.45
C ASP A 107 -4.81 24.07 -19.34
N VAL A 108 -4.07 25.17 -19.49
CA VAL A 108 -3.01 25.57 -18.56
C VAL A 108 -3.56 25.81 -17.14
N GLU A 109 -4.73 26.44 -17.03
CA GLU A 109 -5.38 26.71 -15.74
C GLU A 109 -5.82 25.42 -15.05
N ALA A 110 -6.43 24.49 -15.80
CA ALA A 110 -6.82 23.18 -15.29
C ALA A 110 -5.60 22.36 -14.86
N ARG A 111 -4.49 22.45 -15.60
CA ARG A 111 -3.21 21.84 -15.25
C ARG A 111 -2.71 22.34 -13.89
N GLU A 112 -2.70 23.65 -13.69
CA GLU A 112 -2.25 24.25 -12.44
C GLU A 112 -3.17 23.89 -11.27
N ARG A 113 -4.49 23.93 -11.47
CA ARG A 113 -5.48 23.50 -10.48
C ARG A 113 -5.24 22.07 -10.00
N ARG A 114 -5.03 21.12 -10.91
CA ARG A 114 -4.76 19.71 -10.56
C ARG A 114 -3.44 19.52 -9.79
N ILE A 115 -2.41 20.27 -10.19
CA ILE A 115 -1.14 20.29 -9.47
C ILE A 115 -1.33 20.78 -8.03
N ARG A 116 -2.13 21.84 -7.83
CA ARG A 116 -2.46 22.35 -6.49
C ARG A 116 -3.28 21.35 -5.66
N LEU A 117 -4.24 20.63 -6.27
CA LEU A 117 -5.02 19.59 -5.58
C LEU A 117 -4.13 18.42 -5.13
N VAL A 118 -3.21 17.98 -5.97
CA VAL A 118 -2.26 16.92 -5.58
C VAL A 118 -1.28 17.42 -4.51
N HIS A 119 -0.87 18.68 -4.59
CA HIS A 119 -0.09 19.30 -3.52
C HIS A 119 -0.85 19.32 -2.18
N GLN A 120 -2.14 19.68 -2.19
CA GLN A 120 -3.02 19.58 -1.02
C GLN A 120 -3.15 18.13 -0.52
N ALA A 121 -3.22 17.14 -1.42
CA ALA A 121 -3.25 15.74 -1.01
C ALA A 121 -1.94 15.29 -0.34
N CYS A 122 -0.82 15.94 -0.62
CA CYS A 122 0.48 15.65 0.00
C CYS A 122 0.77 16.47 1.28
N THR A 123 -0.12 17.36 1.72
CA THR A 123 0.00 18.14 2.96
C THR A 123 -0.81 17.51 4.10
N HIS A 124 -0.11 16.99 5.11
CA HIS A 124 -0.73 16.41 6.30
C HIS A 124 -1.21 17.48 7.29
N PRO A 125 -2.31 17.28 8.04
CA PRO A 125 -2.84 18.27 9.00
C PRO A 125 -1.82 18.73 10.05
N SER A 126 -0.91 17.85 10.46
CA SER A 126 0.16 18.20 11.42
C SER A 126 1.13 19.25 10.90
N PHE A 127 1.16 19.49 9.59
CA PHE A 127 1.98 20.53 8.97
C PHE A 127 1.52 21.95 9.39
N GLN A 128 0.23 22.13 9.72
CA GLN A 128 -0.29 23.42 10.19
C GLN A 128 0.50 23.94 11.39
N ALA A 129 0.83 23.07 12.35
CA ALA A 129 1.59 23.44 13.53
C ALA A 129 3.00 23.99 13.21
N LEU A 130 3.61 23.60 12.09
CA LEU A 130 4.90 24.15 11.65
C LEU A 130 4.72 25.55 11.06
N VAL A 131 3.65 25.78 10.30
CA VAL A 131 3.33 27.08 9.73
C VAL A 131 2.95 28.07 10.84
N ASP A 132 2.19 27.63 11.85
CA ASP A 132 1.85 28.45 13.01
C ASP A 132 3.12 28.86 13.79
N LYS A 133 4.08 27.94 13.96
CA LYS A 133 5.38 28.24 14.58
C LYS A 133 6.15 29.32 13.80
N ILE A 134 6.16 29.27 12.47
CA ILE A 134 6.80 30.29 11.61
C ILE A 134 6.09 31.63 11.74
N ASN A 135 4.76 31.63 11.64
CA ASN A 135 3.98 32.86 11.63
C ASN A 135 4.02 33.57 12.99
N ALA A 136 4.09 32.82 14.10
CA ALA A 136 4.26 33.38 15.44
C ALA A 136 5.62 34.07 15.63
N ALA A 137 6.66 33.60 14.96
CA ALA A 137 7.99 34.15 15.04
C ALA A 137 8.20 35.22 13.96
N ALA A 138 7.95 36.49 14.29
CA ALA A 138 8.12 37.64 13.38
C ALA A 138 9.53 37.73 12.72
N HIS A 139 10.55 37.12 13.34
CA HIS A 139 11.92 37.07 12.82
C HIS A 139 12.21 35.88 11.87
N LEU A 140 11.27 34.95 11.74
CA LEU A 140 11.34 33.71 10.95
C LEU A 140 10.44 33.73 9.70
N GLN A 141 9.74 34.84 9.44
CA GLN A 141 8.87 34.98 8.28
C GLN A 141 9.62 34.65 6.97
N LEU A 142 8.99 33.81 6.15
CA LEU A 142 9.51 33.43 4.84
C LEU A 142 9.32 34.59 3.86
N GLU A 143 10.42 35.17 3.38
CA GLU A 143 10.42 36.02 2.18
C GLU A 143 9.88 35.22 0.97
N PRO A 144 9.15 35.85 0.03
CA PRO A 144 8.51 35.15 -1.08
C PRO A 144 9.51 34.28 -1.87
N SER A 145 9.05 33.10 -2.28
CA SER A 145 9.82 31.92 -2.73
C SER A 145 10.98 32.16 -3.71
N ALA A 146 10.98 33.26 -4.46
CA ALA A 146 12.07 33.66 -5.34
C ALA A 146 13.37 34.01 -4.56
N ALA A 147 13.26 34.51 -3.33
CA ALA A 147 14.41 34.89 -2.49
C ALA A 147 15.17 33.69 -1.93
N ALA A 148 14.50 32.56 -1.67
CA ALA A 148 15.10 31.37 -1.07
C ALA A 148 15.98 30.56 -2.03
N SER A 149 15.73 30.64 -3.34
CA SER A 149 16.52 29.91 -4.36
C SER A 149 17.76 30.68 -4.84
N GLY A 150 18.03 31.88 -4.31
CA GLY A 150 19.11 32.75 -4.78
C GLY A 150 18.89 33.35 -6.18
N LEU A 151 17.83 32.94 -6.89
CA LEU A 151 17.49 33.39 -8.24
C LEU A 151 16.90 34.82 -8.25
N ALA A 152 16.24 35.27 -7.18
CA ALA A 152 15.67 36.62 -7.12
C ALA A 152 16.69 37.77 -7.14
N LYS A 153 17.94 37.54 -6.73
CA LYS A 153 18.96 38.60 -6.67
C LYS A 153 19.63 38.88 -8.03
N LYS A 154 19.35 38.08 -9.06
CA LYS A 154 19.74 38.42 -10.43
C LYS A 154 18.82 39.57 -10.87
N HIS A 155 19.39 40.75 -11.13
CA HIS A 155 18.63 41.90 -11.63
C HIS A 155 17.81 41.45 -12.85
N GLY A 156 16.48 41.33 -12.70
CA GLY A 156 15.58 40.74 -13.70
C GLY A 156 14.98 39.37 -13.35
N ALA A 157 14.74 39.08 -12.07
CA ALA A 157 13.96 37.90 -11.66
C ALA A 157 12.61 37.90 -12.39
N THR A 158 12.42 36.92 -13.27
CA THR A 158 11.21 36.85 -14.10
C THR A 158 10.05 36.30 -13.27
N ALA A 159 8.81 36.70 -13.57
CA ALA A 159 7.62 36.12 -12.92
C ALA A 159 7.56 34.59 -13.05
N LEU A 160 8.23 34.03 -14.07
CA LEU A 160 8.38 32.61 -14.32
C LEU A 160 9.22 31.91 -13.23
N ASP A 161 10.20 32.57 -12.62
CA ASP A 161 11.04 31.98 -11.56
C ASP A 161 10.27 31.85 -10.23
N ALA A 162 9.36 32.78 -9.95
CA ALA A 162 8.43 32.68 -8.81
C ALA A 162 7.41 31.54 -9.00
N ALA A 163 7.01 31.26 -10.25
CA ALA A 163 6.08 30.18 -10.59
C ALA A 163 6.70 28.77 -10.48
N GLN A 164 8.03 28.65 -10.36
CA GLN A 164 8.71 27.34 -10.27
C GLN A 164 8.48 26.62 -8.93
N PHE A 165 7.97 27.32 -7.91
CA PHE A 165 7.81 26.81 -6.55
C PHE A 165 6.39 27.02 -6.03
N LEU A 166 5.87 26.04 -5.29
CA LEU A 166 4.59 26.17 -4.61
C LEU A 166 4.78 26.92 -3.29
N ALA A 167 4.26 28.14 -3.22
CA ALA A 167 4.40 29.02 -2.06
C ALA A 167 3.62 28.51 -0.84
N VAL A 168 4.12 28.86 0.35
CA VAL A 168 3.43 28.66 1.62
C VAL A 168 2.50 29.86 1.86
N PRO A 169 1.23 29.67 2.26
CA PRO A 169 0.35 30.79 2.56
C PRO A 169 0.89 31.60 3.75
N SER A 170 0.98 32.91 3.59
CA SER A 170 1.48 33.85 4.61
C SER A 170 0.43 34.21 5.68
N SER A 171 -0.85 33.99 5.39
CA SER A 171 -1.95 34.21 6.31
C SER A 171 -3.07 33.22 6.00
N GLY A 172 -3.48 32.41 6.99
CA GLY A 172 -4.58 31.45 6.88
C GLY A 172 -4.25 30.00 7.23
N ALA A 173 -5.29 29.17 7.29
CA ALA A 173 -5.17 27.73 7.45
C ALA A 173 -4.60 27.11 6.16
N VAL A 174 -3.65 26.17 6.32
CA VAL A 174 -3.07 25.42 5.22
C VAL A 174 -4.09 24.40 4.72
N ASP A 175 -4.31 24.38 3.42
CA ASP A 175 -5.06 23.32 2.76
C ASP A 175 -4.38 21.97 3.00
N HIS A 176 -5.06 21.09 3.72
CA HIS A 176 -4.55 19.79 4.15
C HIS A 176 -5.48 18.65 3.72
N HIS A 177 -4.96 17.43 3.72
CA HIS A 177 -5.63 16.29 3.12
C HIS A 177 -6.66 15.53 3.99
N ALA A 178 -6.98 15.98 5.22
CA ALA A 178 -7.80 15.19 6.16
C ALA A 178 -9.18 14.78 5.59
N ALA A 179 -9.89 15.73 4.98
CA ALA A 179 -11.20 15.49 4.39
C ALA A 179 -11.09 14.53 3.19
N LEU A 180 -10.11 14.77 2.31
CA LEU A 180 -9.83 13.93 1.15
C LEU A 180 -9.46 12.49 1.56
N ALA A 181 -8.64 12.33 2.59
CA ALA A 181 -8.25 11.02 3.11
C ALA A 181 -9.45 10.24 3.66
N THR A 182 -10.42 10.93 4.28
CA THR A 182 -11.65 10.31 4.79
C THR A 182 -12.51 9.77 3.64
N VAL A 183 -12.70 10.58 2.59
CA VAL A 183 -13.43 10.17 1.38
C VAL A 183 -12.73 9.01 0.68
N GLY A 184 -11.41 9.12 0.51
CA GLY A 184 -10.60 8.09 -0.11
C GLY A 184 -10.63 6.76 0.64
N ASN A 185 -10.60 6.79 1.97
CA ASN A 185 -10.73 5.57 2.79
C ASN A 185 -12.08 4.87 2.58
N SER A 186 -13.16 5.63 2.50
CA SER A 186 -14.50 5.09 2.23
C SER A 186 -14.60 4.50 0.82
N LEU A 187 -14.08 5.20 -0.19
CA LEU A 187 -14.04 4.73 -1.58
C LEU A 187 -13.23 3.44 -1.71
N LEU A 188 -12.03 3.42 -1.15
CA LEU A 188 -11.14 2.26 -1.14
C LEU A 188 -11.79 1.05 -0.47
N GLY A 189 -12.43 1.25 0.68
CA GLY A 189 -13.15 0.20 1.39
C GLY A 189 -14.32 -0.35 0.57
N MET A 190 -15.11 0.52 -0.05
CA MET A 190 -16.24 0.14 -0.90
C MET A 190 -15.78 -0.65 -2.13
N LEU A 191 -14.86 -0.08 -2.93
CA LEU A 191 -14.35 -0.69 -4.18
C LEU A 191 -13.61 -2.02 -3.94
N ALA A 192 -12.82 -2.11 -2.86
CA ALA A 192 -12.14 -3.36 -2.54
C ALA A 192 -13.11 -4.44 -2.03
N THR A 193 -14.12 -4.05 -1.26
CA THR A 193 -15.10 -5.00 -0.71
C THR A 193 -15.99 -5.57 -1.81
N GLU A 194 -16.50 -4.75 -2.73
CA GLU A 194 -17.31 -5.24 -3.85
C GLU A 194 -16.51 -6.22 -4.73
N HIS A 195 -15.25 -5.89 -5.03
CA HIS A 195 -14.42 -6.71 -5.89
C HIS A 195 -14.11 -8.07 -5.24
N LEU A 196 -13.72 -8.06 -3.97
CA LEU A 196 -13.40 -9.30 -3.25
C LEU A 196 -14.63 -10.16 -2.98
N HIS A 197 -15.78 -9.55 -2.70
CA HIS A 197 -17.02 -10.28 -2.47
C HIS A 197 -17.50 -11.00 -3.75
N LEU A 198 -17.40 -10.34 -4.90
CA LEU A 198 -17.80 -10.93 -6.17
C LEU A 198 -16.79 -11.93 -6.72
N ARG A 199 -15.50 -11.73 -6.46
CA ARG A 199 -14.44 -12.69 -6.82
C ARG A 199 -14.48 -13.94 -5.95
N PHE A 200 -14.80 -13.80 -4.65
CA PHE A 200 -14.88 -14.89 -3.68
C PHE A 200 -16.24 -14.89 -2.97
N PRO A 201 -17.31 -15.37 -3.63
CA PRO A 201 -18.69 -15.27 -3.12
C PRO A 201 -18.91 -16.01 -1.79
N ASN A 202 -18.14 -17.07 -1.55
CA ASN A 202 -18.27 -17.90 -0.36
C ASN A 202 -17.34 -17.45 0.79
N LEU A 203 -16.56 -16.37 0.64
CA LEU A 203 -15.53 -16.02 1.62
C LEU A 203 -16.14 -15.64 2.99
N PRO A 204 -15.67 -16.25 4.10
CA PRO A 204 -16.03 -15.87 5.46
C PRO A 204 -15.89 -14.36 5.74
N THR A 205 -16.85 -13.75 6.46
CA THR A 205 -16.88 -12.29 6.69
C THR A 205 -15.61 -11.80 7.38
N ARG A 206 -15.10 -12.58 8.34
CA ARG A 206 -13.86 -12.26 9.06
C ARG A 206 -12.66 -12.23 8.11
N VAL A 207 -12.61 -13.17 7.18
CA VAL A 207 -11.51 -13.29 6.21
C VAL A 207 -11.66 -12.23 5.12
N LEU A 208 -12.88 -11.95 4.66
CA LEU A 208 -13.16 -10.84 3.75
C LEU A 208 -12.68 -9.51 4.34
N LYS A 209 -13.00 -9.21 5.60
CA LYS A 209 -12.50 -8.00 6.28
C LYS A 209 -10.96 -7.96 6.36
N ALA A 210 -10.34 -9.10 6.66
CA ALA A 210 -8.88 -9.21 6.71
C ALA A 210 -8.26 -9.03 5.31
N ALA A 211 -8.89 -9.57 4.26
CA ALA A 211 -8.48 -9.45 2.88
C ALA A 211 -8.59 -8.00 2.41
N VAL A 212 -9.71 -7.32 2.65
CA VAL A 212 -9.88 -5.88 2.37
C VAL A 212 -8.79 -5.07 3.06
N SER A 213 -8.54 -5.31 4.36
CA SER A 213 -7.46 -4.64 5.08
C SER A 213 -6.06 -5.02 4.60
N ALA A 214 -5.89 -6.17 3.94
CA ALA A 214 -4.60 -6.58 3.41
C ALA A 214 -4.35 -6.02 2.01
N TYR A 215 -5.40 -5.79 1.20
CA TYR A 215 -5.30 -5.08 -0.07
C TYR A 215 -5.15 -3.57 0.14
N VAL A 216 -6.00 -2.97 0.97
CA VAL A 216 -6.11 -1.51 1.12
C VAL A 216 -5.90 -1.04 2.55
N GLY A 217 -5.02 -1.74 3.27
CA GLY A 217 -4.58 -1.36 4.61
C GLY A 217 -3.56 -0.24 4.61
N PRO A 218 -3.25 0.32 5.79
CA PRO A 218 -2.26 1.39 5.92
C PRO A 218 -0.86 0.96 5.45
N VAL A 219 -0.47 -0.30 5.66
CA VAL A 219 0.83 -0.82 5.24
C VAL A 219 0.92 -0.87 3.71
N THR A 220 -0.08 -1.46 3.05
CA THR A 220 -0.09 -1.56 1.59
C THR A 220 -0.27 -0.21 0.92
N LEU A 221 -1.06 0.69 1.52
CA LEU A 221 -1.16 2.07 1.06
C LEU A 221 0.20 2.78 1.13
N ALA A 222 0.97 2.61 2.20
CA ALA A 222 2.32 3.18 2.30
C ALA A 222 3.29 2.59 1.27
N ASP A 223 3.19 1.29 0.99
CA ASP A 223 4.02 0.62 -0.01
C ASP A 223 3.67 1.12 -1.44
N VAL A 224 2.38 1.23 -1.78
CA VAL A 224 1.93 1.87 -3.04
C VAL A 224 2.38 3.31 -3.11
N ALA A 225 2.31 4.05 -2.01
CA ALA A 225 2.78 5.42 -1.94
C ALA A 225 4.25 5.53 -2.34
N ALA A 226 5.07 4.62 -1.82
CA ALA A 226 6.49 4.56 -2.12
C ALA A 226 6.74 4.22 -3.60
N GLU A 227 6.03 3.24 -4.16
CA GLU A 227 6.11 2.87 -5.58
C GLU A 227 5.70 4.03 -6.51
N LEU A 228 4.66 4.80 -6.13
CA LEU A 228 4.23 6.01 -6.84
C LEU A 228 5.12 7.22 -6.51
N GLY A 229 6.23 7.05 -5.79
CA GLY A 229 7.21 8.08 -5.51
C GLY A 229 6.78 9.15 -4.50
N LEU A 230 5.73 8.93 -3.70
CA LEU A 230 5.39 9.82 -2.57
C LEU A 230 6.44 9.77 -1.46
N ALA A 231 7.21 8.68 -1.37
CA ALA A 231 8.33 8.58 -0.45
C ALA A 231 9.54 9.44 -0.83
N GLY A 232 9.49 10.14 -1.99
CA GLY A 232 10.54 11.05 -2.41
C GLY A 232 10.67 12.27 -1.49
N GLN A 233 11.91 12.77 -1.36
CA GLN A 233 12.22 13.88 -0.48
C GLN A 233 11.49 15.16 -0.90
N GLY A 234 10.81 15.80 0.05
CA GLY A 234 10.11 17.07 -0.16
C GLY A 234 8.73 16.98 -0.80
N ILE A 235 8.20 15.77 -1.06
CA ILE A 235 6.84 15.59 -1.60
C ILE A 235 5.80 15.61 -0.48
N LEU A 236 5.97 14.74 0.53
CA LEU A 236 5.09 14.71 1.70
C LEU A 236 5.47 15.79 2.71
N ARG A 237 4.49 16.61 3.10
CA ARG A 237 4.67 17.71 4.05
C ARG A 237 3.96 17.38 5.35
N TRP A 238 4.73 17.24 6.43
CA TRP A 238 4.21 16.85 7.74
C TRP A 238 5.20 17.23 8.85
N ASN A 239 4.69 17.32 10.08
CA ASN A 239 5.52 17.56 11.26
C ASN A 239 6.03 16.23 11.86
N LYS A 240 7.35 16.02 11.83
CA LYS A 240 8.03 14.82 12.35
C LYS A 240 7.90 14.64 13.86
N GLU A 241 7.70 15.74 14.59
CA GLU A 241 7.53 15.74 16.04
C GLU A 241 6.08 15.49 16.46
N ALA A 242 5.15 15.47 15.50
CA ALA A 242 3.74 15.33 15.81
C ALA A 242 3.45 13.97 16.45
N ARG A 243 2.57 14.01 17.47
CA ARG A 243 2.08 12.82 18.16
C ARG A 243 0.60 12.66 17.90
N ILE A 244 0.17 11.44 17.63
CA ILE A 244 -1.23 11.08 17.45
C ILE A 244 -1.65 10.19 18.62
N PRO A 245 -2.89 10.29 19.13
CA PRO A 245 -3.44 9.27 20.01
C PRO A 245 -3.26 7.88 19.40
N THR A 246 -2.74 6.93 20.19
CA THR A 246 -2.70 5.54 19.77
C THR A 246 -4.14 5.06 19.70
N SER A 247 -4.70 4.99 18.49
CA SER A 247 -6.04 4.44 18.28
C SER A 247 -6.07 3.02 18.82
N THR A 248 -6.78 2.82 19.93
CA THR A 248 -7.06 1.50 20.51
C THR A 248 -8.07 0.72 19.67
N ASN A 249 -8.58 1.28 18.57
CA ASN A 249 -9.71 0.75 17.80
C ASN A 249 -9.38 -0.31 16.74
N LEU A 250 -8.16 -0.86 16.71
CA LEU A 250 -7.86 -2.11 15.99
C LEU A 250 -7.54 -3.29 16.93
N VAL A 251 -7.57 -3.08 18.24
CA VAL A 251 -7.46 -4.15 19.26
C VAL A 251 -8.80 -4.35 19.97
N HIS A 252 -9.91 -4.33 19.24
CA HIS A 252 -11.09 -5.02 19.73
C HIS A 252 -10.88 -6.53 19.56
N LYS A 253 -10.47 -7.16 20.67
CA LYS A 253 -10.58 -8.60 20.97
C LYS A 253 -9.51 -9.52 20.35
N ARG A 254 -8.27 -9.39 20.81
CA ARG A 254 -7.39 -10.56 20.99
C ARG A 254 -7.68 -11.17 22.37
N ASN A 255 -8.91 -11.64 22.59
CA ASN A 255 -9.18 -12.57 23.69
C ASN A 255 -8.69 -13.97 23.26
N GLY A 256 -7.37 -14.10 23.11
CA GLY A 256 -6.67 -15.36 23.24
C GLY A 256 -6.28 -15.49 24.70
N ARG A 257 -6.80 -16.52 25.36
CA ARG A 257 -6.64 -16.84 26.79
C ARG A 257 -5.21 -16.59 27.29
N GLY A 258 -5.08 -15.84 28.39
CA GLY A 258 -3.80 -15.65 29.09
C GLY A 258 -3.61 -14.34 29.87
N ALA A 259 -4.60 -13.44 30.00
CA ALA A 259 -4.46 -12.23 30.82
C ALA A 259 -5.15 -12.41 32.18
N ALA A 260 -4.36 -12.22 33.25
CA ALA A 260 -4.72 -12.32 34.66
C ALA A 260 -5.95 -11.48 35.06
N PRO A 261 -6.68 -11.84 36.15
CA PRO A 261 -7.87 -11.12 36.55
C PRO A 261 -7.55 -9.68 36.99
N LYS A 262 -8.28 -8.73 36.42
CA LYS A 262 -8.28 -7.31 36.85
C LYS A 262 -8.70 -7.24 38.32
N ARG A 263 -7.81 -6.71 39.17
CA ARG A 263 -8.20 -6.18 40.49
C ARG A 263 -9.03 -4.92 40.28
N SER A 264 -10.09 -4.80 41.07
CA SER A 264 -10.97 -3.64 41.19
C SER A 264 -10.16 -2.38 41.51
N ALA A 265 -10.17 -1.41 40.61
CA ALA A 265 -9.67 -0.07 40.88
C ALA A 265 -10.86 0.81 41.31
N SER A 266 -10.74 1.34 42.51
CA SER A 266 -11.59 2.34 43.12
C SER A 266 -11.70 3.59 42.24
N SER A 267 -12.88 4.20 42.32
CA SER A 267 -13.24 5.47 41.72
C SER A 267 -12.42 6.62 42.30
N ASP A 268 -11.50 7.16 41.50
CA ASP A 268 -11.03 8.54 41.65
C ASP A 268 -11.04 9.19 40.26
N ALA A 269 -11.95 10.15 40.10
CA ALA A 269 -12.21 10.89 38.89
C ALA A 269 -11.64 12.31 39.03
N SER A 270 -10.48 12.58 38.43
CA SER A 270 -9.97 13.95 38.19
C SER A 270 -8.64 14.04 37.41
N SER A 271 -8.44 13.23 36.36
CA SER A 271 -7.43 13.58 35.35
C SER A 271 -7.91 13.21 33.95
N SER A 272 -7.82 14.16 33.03
CA SER A 272 -8.05 13.99 31.59
C SER A 272 -7.04 12.97 31.06
N SER A 273 -7.42 11.69 31.09
CA SER A 273 -6.57 10.59 30.65
C SER A 273 -6.44 10.59 29.12
N ALA A 274 -5.59 11.49 28.62
CA ALA A 274 -5.08 11.42 27.26
C ALA A 274 -4.45 10.02 27.08
N GLY A 275 -5.08 9.19 26.25
CA GLY A 275 -4.58 7.84 25.95
C GLY A 275 -3.12 7.87 25.48
N PRO A 276 -2.43 6.73 25.49
CA PRO A 276 -1.01 6.67 25.10
C PRO A 276 -0.81 7.32 23.72
N MET A 277 0.02 8.35 23.63
CA MET A 277 0.35 9.02 22.39
C MET A 277 1.54 8.34 21.71
N ARG A 278 1.46 8.14 20.40
CA ARG A 278 2.58 7.63 19.59
C ARG A 278 3.08 8.70 18.62
N ALA A 279 4.36 8.60 18.24
CA ALA A 279 4.90 9.43 17.17
C ALA A 279 4.21 9.12 15.84
N LEU A 280 3.98 10.16 15.05
CA LEU A 280 3.54 10.06 13.66
C LEU A 280 4.69 9.47 12.83
N LEU A 281 4.46 8.32 12.17
CA LEU A 281 5.46 7.72 11.29
C LEU A 281 5.28 8.23 9.86
N SER A 282 6.38 8.30 9.10
CA SER A 282 6.35 8.64 7.67
C SER A 282 5.43 7.71 6.87
N LYS A 283 5.39 6.42 7.21
CA LYS A 283 4.52 5.44 6.57
C LYS A 283 3.03 5.73 6.80
N ASP A 284 2.65 6.22 7.98
CA ASP A 284 1.26 6.56 8.27
C ASP A 284 0.82 7.78 7.45
N VAL A 285 1.68 8.80 7.38
CA VAL A 285 1.44 9.99 6.54
C VAL A 285 1.33 9.61 5.07
N ALA A 286 2.21 8.72 4.59
CA ALA A 286 2.18 8.24 3.22
C ALA A 286 0.87 7.48 2.92
N ALA A 287 0.39 6.66 3.86
CA ALA A 287 -0.88 5.96 3.72
C ALA A 287 -2.08 6.92 3.67
N ASP A 288 -2.09 7.96 4.52
CA ASP A 288 -3.14 8.99 4.52
C ASP A 288 -3.11 9.85 3.26
N ALA A 289 -1.93 10.23 2.79
CA ALA A 289 -1.76 10.92 1.52
C ALA A 289 -2.24 10.07 0.35
N MET A 290 -1.99 8.75 0.34
CA MET A 290 -2.51 7.86 -0.71
C MET A 290 -4.04 7.78 -0.70
N ARG A 291 -4.68 7.74 0.47
CA ARG A 291 -6.15 7.84 0.56
C ARG A 291 -6.63 9.15 -0.07
N ALA A 292 -5.98 10.26 0.27
CA ALA A 292 -6.32 11.56 -0.29
C ALA A 292 -6.14 11.63 -1.81
N LEU A 293 -5.07 11.03 -2.36
CA LEU A 293 -4.85 10.96 -3.80
C LEU A 293 -5.95 10.18 -4.52
N VAL A 294 -6.45 9.09 -3.93
CA VAL A 294 -7.59 8.35 -4.49
C VAL A 294 -8.84 9.24 -4.54
N ALA A 295 -9.07 10.08 -3.53
CA ALA A 295 -10.16 11.06 -3.57
C ALA A 295 -9.96 12.14 -4.64
N VAL A 296 -8.72 12.60 -4.87
CA VAL A 296 -8.42 13.53 -5.98
C VAL A 296 -8.66 12.87 -7.34
N VAL A 297 -8.25 11.61 -7.52
CA VAL A 297 -8.52 10.85 -8.74
C VAL A 297 -10.02 10.70 -8.95
N PHE A 298 -10.79 10.43 -7.90
CA PHE A 298 -12.24 10.39 -7.95
C PHE A 298 -12.87 11.74 -8.32
N GLN A 299 -12.35 12.86 -7.78
CA GLN A 299 -12.86 14.19 -8.10
C GLN A 299 -12.63 14.59 -9.55
N GLU A 300 -11.50 14.20 -10.16
CA GLU A 300 -11.17 14.57 -11.54
C GLU A 300 -11.66 13.55 -12.58
N HIS A 301 -11.53 12.25 -12.32
CA HIS A 301 -11.89 11.18 -13.26
C HIS A 301 -13.20 10.45 -12.92
N GLY A 302 -13.92 10.86 -11.86
CA GLY A 302 -15.16 10.24 -11.45
C GLY A 302 -14.96 8.82 -10.89
N LEU A 303 -16.08 8.11 -10.71
CA LEU A 303 -16.07 6.78 -10.10
C LEU A 303 -15.38 5.73 -10.98
N ALA A 304 -15.64 5.77 -12.29
CA ALA A 304 -15.03 4.84 -13.24
C ALA A 304 -13.49 4.95 -13.24
N GLY A 305 -12.95 6.16 -13.29
CA GLY A 305 -11.50 6.38 -13.23
C GLY A 305 -10.89 5.96 -11.89
N ALA A 306 -11.56 6.26 -10.78
CA ALA A 306 -11.13 5.82 -9.45
C ALA A 306 -11.12 4.28 -9.34
N ARG A 307 -12.13 3.59 -9.86
CA ARG A 307 -12.19 2.13 -9.90
C ARG A 307 -11.06 1.54 -10.73
N THR A 308 -10.80 2.06 -11.93
CA THR A 308 -9.67 1.60 -12.75
C THR A 308 -8.34 1.83 -12.05
N PHE A 309 -8.15 3.00 -11.42
CA PHE A 309 -6.96 3.30 -10.64
C PHE A 309 -6.77 2.32 -9.47
N VAL A 310 -7.81 2.10 -8.66
CA VAL A 310 -7.76 1.17 -7.52
C VAL A 310 -7.53 -0.26 -7.97
N THR A 311 -8.16 -0.68 -9.06
CA THR A 311 -7.97 -2.03 -9.60
C THR A 311 -6.53 -2.23 -10.04
N ASN A 312 -5.98 -1.30 -10.84
CA ASN A 312 -4.61 -1.36 -11.36
C ASN A 312 -3.54 -1.32 -10.27
N HIS A 313 -3.69 -0.44 -9.28
CA HIS A 313 -2.66 -0.25 -8.26
C HIS A 313 -2.81 -1.13 -7.02
N PHE A 314 -4.01 -1.60 -6.68
CA PHE A 314 -4.25 -2.37 -5.46
C PHE A 314 -4.72 -3.80 -5.75
N LEU A 315 -5.80 -3.96 -6.52
CA LEU A 315 -6.49 -5.26 -6.62
C LEU A 315 -5.77 -6.29 -7.49
N HIS A 316 -4.92 -5.85 -8.43
CA HIS A 316 -4.05 -6.75 -9.20
C HIS A 316 -2.89 -7.35 -8.38
N ARG A 317 -2.65 -6.87 -7.15
CA ARG A 317 -1.63 -7.50 -6.29
C ARG A 317 -2.04 -8.94 -5.95
N GLN A 318 -1.09 -9.85 -6.08
CA GLN A 318 -1.30 -11.24 -5.67
C GLN A 318 -1.24 -11.35 -4.16
N LEU A 319 -2.32 -11.84 -3.56
CA LEU A 319 -2.40 -12.11 -2.13
C LEU A 319 -2.91 -13.53 -1.90
N ASN A 320 -2.15 -14.31 -1.14
CA ASN A 320 -2.58 -15.64 -0.75
C ASN A 320 -3.59 -15.55 0.41
N LEU A 321 -4.85 -15.87 0.13
CA LEU A 321 -5.95 -15.86 1.11
C LEU A 321 -6.01 -17.12 1.99
N ALA A 322 -5.40 -18.23 1.55
CA ALA A 322 -5.39 -19.49 2.29
C ALA A 322 -4.89 -19.39 3.75
N PRO A 323 -3.81 -18.63 4.08
CA PRO A 323 -3.35 -18.48 5.47
C PRO A 323 -4.29 -17.64 6.35
N LEU A 324 -5.19 -16.84 5.76
CA LEU A 324 -6.19 -16.07 6.50
C LEU A 324 -7.33 -16.96 7.00
N LEU A 325 -7.57 -18.09 6.33
CA LEU A 325 -8.56 -19.11 6.72
C LEU A 325 -7.98 -20.01 7.82
N LYS A 326 -8.37 -19.73 9.07
CA LYS A 326 -8.00 -20.52 10.24
C LYS A 326 -9.20 -21.30 10.76
N PHE A 327 -9.06 -22.62 10.84
CA PHE A 327 -10.11 -23.52 11.33
C PHE A 327 -9.71 -24.12 12.67
N ASN A 328 -10.61 -24.08 13.66
CA ASN A 328 -10.41 -24.79 14.93
C ASN A 328 -10.86 -26.25 14.82
N ASN A 329 -12.05 -26.49 14.26
CA ASN A 329 -12.66 -27.82 14.12
C ASN A 329 -13.15 -28.07 12.68
N PRO A 330 -12.24 -28.33 11.72
CA PRO A 330 -12.56 -28.41 10.29
C PRO A 330 -13.48 -29.57 9.94
N LYS A 331 -13.41 -30.71 10.65
CA LYS A 331 -14.31 -31.85 10.38
C LYS A 331 -15.77 -31.52 10.66
N LEU A 332 -16.04 -30.90 11.80
CA LEU A 332 -17.40 -30.50 12.19
C LEU A 332 -17.89 -29.36 11.28
N ALA A 333 -17.02 -28.40 10.97
CA ALA A 333 -17.31 -27.36 9.99
C ALA A 333 -17.64 -27.96 8.61
N LEU A 334 -16.91 -28.98 8.16
CA LEU A 334 -17.17 -29.63 6.88
C LEU A 334 -18.47 -30.45 6.89
N ALA A 335 -18.76 -31.19 7.95
CA ALA A 335 -20.00 -31.96 8.08
C ALA A 335 -21.24 -31.05 8.08
N SER A 336 -21.20 -29.96 8.85
CA SER A 336 -22.25 -28.94 8.85
C SER A 336 -22.39 -28.21 7.51
N THR A 337 -21.26 -27.99 6.81
CA THR A 337 -21.26 -27.43 5.45
C THR A 337 -21.91 -28.40 4.45
N CYS A 338 -21.58 -29.69 4.51
CA CYS A 338 -22.23 -30.70 3.65
C CYS A 338 -23.73 -30.78 3.92
N ALA A 339 -24.14 -30.79 5.19
CA ALA A 339 -25.55 -30.76 5.58
C ALA A 339 -26.26 -29.51 5.04
N LYS A 340 -25.62 -28.34 5.12
CA LYS A 340 -26.14 -27.07 4.59
C LYS A 340 -26.39 -27.13 3.08
N TYR A 341 -25.49 -27.73 2.32
CA TYR A 341 -25.63 -27.89 0.86
C TYR A 341 -26.41 -29.14 0.44
N ASN A 342 -27.09 -29.82 1.37
CA ASN A 342 -27.79 -31.09 1.14
C ASN A 342 -26.91 -32.14 0.44
N LYS A 343 -25.63 -32.20 0.81
CA LYS A 343 -24.66 -33.19 0.35
C LYS A 343 -24.51 -34.32 1.37
N PRO A 344 -24.22 -35.56 0.92
CA PRO A 344 -24.01 -36.67 1.84
C PRO A 344 -22.85 -36.38 2.79
N ALA A 345 -22.94 -36.93 4.00
CA ALA A 345 -21.96 -36.71 5.04
C ALA A 345 -20.53 -37.04 4.56
N PRO A 346 -19.53 -36.20 4.91
CA PRO A 346 -18.16 -36.41 4.45
C PRO A 346 -17.56 -37.65 5.12
N GLN A 347 -16.95 -38.52 4.32
CA GLN A 347 -16.24 -39.72 4.75
C GLN A 347 -14.75 -39.61 4.43
N SER A 348 -13.91 -39.73 5.45
CA SER A 348 -12.46 -39.76 5.31
C SER A 348 -12.00 -41.17 4.93
N ARG A 349 -11.22 -41.31 3.86
CA ARG A 349 -10.67 -42.58 3.37
C ARG A 349 -9.17 -42.47 3.18
N MET A 350 -8.43 -43.52 3.54
CA MET A 350 -7.00 -43.60 3.25
C MET A 350 -6.81 -43.79 1.74
N ILE A 351 -6.02 -42.92 1.10
CA ILE A 351 -5.68 -43.03 -0.33
C ILE A 351 -4.35 -43.77 -0.48
N ALA A 352 -3.35 -43.33 0.27
CA ALA A 352 -2.01 -43.89 0.24
C ALA A 352 -1.37 -43.78 1.61
N GLU A 353 -0.46 -44.69 1.89
CA GLU A 353 0.26 -44.77 3.15
C GLU A 353 1.67 -45.26 2.89
N SER A 354 2.63 -44.65 3.58
CA SER A 354 4.01 -45.12 3.58
C SER A 354 4.62 -44.99 4.97
N GLY A 355 5.43 -45.97 5.35
CA GLY A 355 6.26 -45.92 6.55
C GLY A 355 5.49 -45.83 7.86
N ARG A 356 4.31 -46.46 8.02
CA ARG A 356 3.48 -46.40 9.25
C ARG A 356 4.24 -46.66 10.55
N LEU A 357 5.19 -47.59 10.54
CA LEU A 357 6.02 -47.96 11.69
C LEU A 357 7.41 -47.30 11.67
N SER A 358 7.57 -46.24 10.89
CA SER A 358 8.80 -45.44 10.85
C SER A 358 8.68 -44.19 11.71
N ILE A 359 9.80 -43.48 11.92
CA ILE A 359 9.83 -42.21 12.64
C ILE A 359 9.10 -41.08 11.89
N SER A 360 8.97 -41.20 10.57
CA SER A 360 8.35 -40.20 9.69
C SER A 360 7.34 -40.85 8.75
N PRO A 361 6.21 -41.36 9.28
CA PRO A 361 5.16 -41.94 8.45
C PRO A 361 4.49 -40.85 7.61
N VAL A 362 3.96 -41.23 6.44
CA VAL A 362 3.18 -40.34 5.58
C VAL A 362 1.85 -41.01 5.30
N PHE A 363 0.77 -40.39 5.74
CA PHE A 363 -0.60 -40.81 5.46
C PHE A 363 -1.24 -39.79 4.53
N VAL A 364 -1.78 -40.25 3.40
CA VAL A 364 -2.54 -39.44 2.46
C VAL A 364 -4.01 -39.81 2.61
N VAL A 365 -4.81 -38.87 3.10
CA VAL A 365 -6.24 -39.06 3.36
C VAL A 365 -7.04 -38.19 2.40
N GLY A 366 -8.03 -38.80 1.76
CA GLY A 366 -9.04 -38.11 0.96
C GLY A 366 -10.35 -38.02 1.71
N VAL A 367 -11.01 -36.87 1.64
CA VAL A 367 -12.39 -36.72 2.13
C VAL A 367 -13.34 -36.79 0.95
N TYR A 368 -14.33 -37.69 1.04
CA TYR A 368 -15.32 -37.94 0.01
C TYR A 368 -16.70 -37.55 0.49
N SER A 369 -17.48 -36.86 -0.35
CA SER A 369 -18.93 -36.72 -0.18
C SER A 369 -19.59 -37.61 -1.23
N GLY A 370 -20.13 -38.75 -0.79
CA GLY A 370 -20.62 -39.81 -1.69
C GLY A 370 -19.47 -40.39 -2.51
N ALA A 371 -19.55 -40.26 -3.84
CA ALA A 371 -18.51 -40.70 -4.77
C ALA A 371 -17.45 -39.64 -5.05
N THR A 372 -17.72 -38.36 -4.76
CA THR A 372 -16.86 -37.24 -5.14
C THR A 372 -15.79 -36.95 -4.08
N LYS A 373 -14.53 -36.87 -4.49
CA LYS A 373 -13.42 -36.43 -3.62
C LYS A 373 -13.45 -34.90 -3.52
N ILE A 374 -13.64 -34.38 -2.32
CA ILE A 374 -13.72 -32.93 -2.06
C ILE A 374 -12.45 -32.38 -1.42
N GLY A 375 -11.71 -33.22 -0.68
CA GLY A 375 -10.52 -32.86 0.08
C GLY A 375 -9.43 -33.92 -0.05
N GLU A 376 -8.17 -33.51 -0.02
CA GLU A 376 -7.03 -34.41 0.06
C GLU A 376 -5.87 -33.73 0.79
N ALA A 377 -5.26 -34.42 1.75
CA ALA A 377 -4.04 -33.93 2.36
C ALA A 377 -3.19 -35.05 2.93
N SER A 378 -1.91 -34.73 3.13
CA SER A 378 -0.95 -35.59 3.80
C SER A 378 -0.63 -35.11 5.22
N GLY A 379 -0.28 -36.07 6.09
CA GLY A 379 0.14 -35.79 7.46
C GLY A 379 1.00 -36.91 8.04
N SER A 380 1.73 -36.57 9.11
CA SER A 380 2.54 -37.53 9.88
C SER A 380 1.73 -38.41 10.81
N SER A 381 0.42 -38.19 10.89
CA SER A 381 -0.51 -39.10 11.55
C SER A 381 -1.83 -39.12 10.80
N ILE A 382 -2.57 -40.21 10.94
CA ILE A 382 -3.90 -40.36 10.32
C ILE A 382 -4.81 -39.20 10.74
N ARG A 383 -4.81 -38.84 12.03
CA ARG A 383 -5.62 -37.72 12.56
C ARG A 383 -5.21 -36.38 11.96
N MET A 384 -3.90 -36.14 11.77
CA MET A 384 -3.39 -34.91 11.16
C MET A 384 -3.73 -34.83 9.67
N ALA A 385 -3.54 -35.92 8.93
CA ALA A 385 -3.87 -36.01 7.52
C ALA A 385 -5.37 -35.75 7.30
N GLU A 386 -6.21 -36.37 8.13
CA GLU A 386 -7.66 -36.18 8.08
C GLU A 386 -8.09 -34.74 8.41
N PHE A 387 -7.50 -34.13 9.44
CA PHE A 387 -7.74 -32.73 9.79
C PHE A 387 -7.39 -31.81 8.62
N ARG A 388 -6.21 -31.98 8.03
CA ARG A 388 -5.74 -31.19 6.88
C ARG A 388 -6.58 -31.42 5.63
N ALA A 389 -7.04 -32.65 5.39
CA ALA A 389 -7.87 -32.97 4.24
C ALA A 389 -9.26 -32.30 4.35
N ALA A 390 -9.80 -32.22 5.58
CA ALA A 390 -11.01 -31.45 5.85
C ALA A 390 -10.79 -29.93 5.69
N GLU A 391 -9.66 -29.40 6.13
CA GLU A 391 -9.32 -27.99 5.88
C GLU A 391 -9.18 -27.68 4.39
N ASP A 392 -8.51 -28.57 3.64
CA ASP A 392 -8.34 -28.45 2.19
C ASP A 392 -9.69 -28.43 1.45
N ALA A 393 -10.62 -29.31 1.83
CA ALA A 393 -12.00 -29.27 1.32
C ALA A 393 -12.70 -27.93 1.59
N LEU A 394 -12.57 -27.39 2.81
CA LEU A 394 -13.14 -26.09 3.18
C LEU A 394 -12.47 -24.93 2.44
N ARG A 395 -11.14 -24.95 2.28
CA ARG A 395 -10.39 -23.94 1.53
C ARG A 395 -10.83 -23.92 0.07
N ARG A 396 -11.01 -25.07 -0.58
CA ARG A 396 -11.53 -25.14 -1.97
C ARG A 396 -12.91 -24.52 -2.10
N LEU A 397 -13.80 -24.72 -1.13
CA LEU A 397 -15.13 -24.12 -1.14
C LEU A 397 -15.08 -22.58 -0.97
N TYR A 398 -14.31 -22.11 0.01
CA TYR A 398 -14.27 -20.68 0.38
C TYR A 398 -13.41 -19.83 -0.55
N LEU A 399 -12.39 -20.43 -1.17
CA LEU A 399 -11.53 -19.79 -2.17
C LEU A 399 -11.94 -20.13 -3.60
N ALA A 400 -13.16 -20.63 -3.79
CA ALA A 400 -13.71 -20.80 -5.13
C ALA A 400 -13.80 -19.42 -5.80
N GLU A 401 -12.97 -19.20 -6.81
CA GLU A 401 -12.90 -17.96 -7.56
C GLU A 401 -13.89 -17.96 -8.72
N THR A 402 -14.62 -16.85 -8.84
CA THR A 402 -15.27 -16.46 -10.10
C THR A 402 -14.18 -15.87 -10.99
N PRO A 403 -13.95 -16.40 -12.21
CA PRO A 403 -12.88 -15.90 -13.07
C PRO A 403 -13.11 -14.43 -13.44
N LEU A 404 -12.01 -13.72 -13.66
CA LEU A 404 -12.03 -12.28 -13.91
C LEU A 404 -12.69 -12.00 -15.27
N GLY A 405 -13.76 -11.20 -15.28
CA GLY A 405 -14.55 -10.88 -16.48
C GLY A 405 -15.94 -11.54 -16.51
N ASP A 406 -16.19 -12.54 -15.66
CA ASP A 406 -17.50 -13.21 -15.57
C ASP A 406 -18.48 -12.51 -14.61
N PHE A 407 -18.04 -11.44 -13.93
CA PHE A 407 -18.87 -10.65 -13.02
C PHE A 407 -18.78 -9.16 -13.30
N ASP A 408 -19.95 -8.51 -13.30
CA ASP A 408 -20.06 -7.06 -13.31
C ASP A 408 -19.93 -6.51 -11.88
N LEU A 409 -19.42 -5.29 -11.75
CA LEU A 409 -19.33 -4.61 -10.47
C LEU A 409 -20.58 -3.73 -10.25
N PRO A 410 -21.19 -3.72 -9.05
CA PRO A 410 -22.39 -2.93 -8.79
C PRO A 410 -22.10 -1.43 -8.87
N SER A 411 -20.88 -0.99 -8.53
CA SER A 411 -20.46 0.39 -8.65
C SER A 411 -20.52 0.95 -10.07
N VAL A 412 -20.58 0.13 -11.13
CA VAL A 412 -20.68 0.61 -12.52
C VAL A 412 -22.04 1.31 -12.75
N THR A 413 -23.07 0.95 -11.99
CA THR A 413 -24.39 1.63 -12.04
C THR A 413 -24.34 3.09 -11.59
N LEU A 414 -23.31 3.47 -10.82
CA LEU A 414 -23.14 4.82 -10.26
C LEU A 414 -22.30 5.74 -11.14
N ASP A 415 -21.76 5.24 -12.25
CA ASP A 415 -20.87 6.02 -13.12
C ASP A 415 -21.56 7.25 -13.71
N ALA A 416 -22.86 7.14 -14.03
CA ALA A 416 -23.67 8.24 -14.54
C ALA A 416 -23.90 9.34 -13.48
N SER A 417 -23.90 8.99 -12.19
CA SER A 417 -24.06 9.95 -11.08
C SER A 417 -22.77 10.69 -10.76
N PHE A 418 -21.62 10.11 -11.13
CA PHE A 418 -20.29 10.68 -10.90
C PHE A 418 -19.50 10.73 -12.22
N PRO A 419 -19.97 11.48 -13.23
CA PRO A 419 -19.29 11.59 -14.50
C PRO A 419 -17.96 12.32 -14.30
N GLY A 420 -16.86 11.62 -14.55
CA GLY A 420 -15.54 12.24 -14.65
C GLY A 420 -15.30 12.88 -16.02
N LEU A 421 -14.05 13.27 -16.29
CA LEU A 421 -13.61 13.75 -17.61
C LEU A 421 -13.98 12.85 -18.79
N THR A 422 -14.05 11.54 -18.58
CA THR A 422 -14.32 10.56 -19.63
C THR A 422 -15.80 10.38 -19.96
N GLY A 423 -16.70 11.18 -19.36
CA GLY A 423 -18.07 11.40 -19.85
C GLY A 423 -18.83 10.15 -20.28
N SER A 424 -18.77 9.06 -19.50
CA SER A 424 -19.57 7.87 -19.79
C SER A 424 -21.00 8.09 -19.28
N ASN A 425 -21.84 8.73 -20.09
CA ASN A 425 -23.27 8.91 -19.81
C ASN A 425 -24.09 7.61 -20.02
N ALA A 426 -23.44 6.50 -20.34
CA ALA A 426 -24.11 5.22 -20.50
C ALA A 426 -24.36 4.58 -19.13
N GLN A 427 -25.63 4.44 -18.77
CA GLN A 427 -26.06 3.72 -17.58
C GLN A 427 -25.79 2.22 -17.81
N ALA A 428 -24.71 1.69 -17.22
CA ALA A 428 -24.38 0.28 -17.36
C ALA A 428 -25.40 -0.59 -16.63
N SER A 429 -25.84 -1.67 -17.27
CA SER A 429 -26.70 -2.68 -16.65
C SER A 429 -25.86 -3.58 -15.75
N TYR A 430 -26.19 -3.65 -14.46
CA TYR A 430 -25.58 -4.61 -13.53
C TYR A 430 -26.45 -5.87 -13.46
N ASN A 431 -25.85 -7.02 -13.78
CA ASN A 431 -26.50 -8.32 -13.57
C ASN A 431 -26.14 -8.87 -12.18
N PRO A 432 -27.10 -9.01 -11.24
CA PRO A 432 -26.81 -9.49 -9.90
C PRO A 432 -26.32 -10.94 -9.93
N GLN A 433 -25.11 -11.15 -9.42
CA GLN A 433 -24.55 -12.49 -9.23
C GLN A 433 -25.24 -13.21 -8.06
N PRO A 434 -25.38 -14.55 -8.10
CA PRO A 434 -25.94 -15.30 -7.00
C PRO A 434 -25.10 -15.11 -5.75
N LEU A 435 -25.72 -14.59 -4.69
CA LEU A 435 -25.04 -14.42 -3.41
C LEU A 435 -24.58 -15.79 -2.88
N GLY A 436 -23.32 -15.86 -2.46
CA GLY A 436 -22.81 -17.03 -1.76
C GLY A 436 -23.63 -17.28 -0.49
N GLN A 437 -23.82 -18.56 -0.14
CA GLN A 437 -24.51 -18.87 1.10
C GLN A 437 -23.65 -18.47 2.31
N ALA A 438 -24.28 -17.99 3.39
CA ALA A 438 -23.56 -17.57 4.60
C ALA A 438 -22.55 -18.62 5.11
N GLU A 439 -21.47 -18.19 5.76
CA GLU A 439 -20.55 -19.14 6.38
C GLU A 439 -21.24 -19.98 7.47
N VAL A 440 -20.76 -21.20 7.70
CA VAL A 440 -21.26 -22.01 8.82
C VAL A 440 -20.57 -21.55 10.11
N LEU A 441 -21.32 -21.32 11.20
CA LEU A 441 -20.83 -20.83 12.49
C LEU A 441 -19.54 -21.51 13.04
N PRO A 442 -19.37 -22.84 12.94
CA PRO A 442 -18.15 -23.51 13.40
C PRO A 442 -16.91 -23.16 12.56
N ALA A 443 -17.10 -22.82 11.27
CA ALA A 443 -16.04 -22.37 10.38
C ALA A 443 -15.61 -20.93 10.69
N ALA A 444 -16.51 -20.10 11.23
CA ALA A 444 -16.24 -18.71 11.63
C ALA A 444 -15.38 -18.59 12.91
N GLY A 445 -15.01 -19.72 13.54
CA GLY A 445 -14.24 -19.73 14.79
C GLY A 445 -15.02 -19.25 16.02
N LYS A 446 -16.35 -19.14 15.91
CA LYS A 446 -17.25 -18.93 17.04
C LYS A 446 -17.60 -20.29 17.61
N ASN A 447 -17.22 -20.55 18.86
CA ASN A 447 -17.77 -21.68 19.58
C ASN A 447 -19.28 -21.42 19.72
N CYS A 448 -20.10 -22.41 19.34
CA CYS A 448 -21.51 -22.43 19.72
C CYS A 448 -21.63 -22.47 21.24
#